data_AF-A0A4R3Z478-F1
#
_entry.id   AF-A0A4R3Z478-F1
#
_cell.length_a   1.000
_cell.length_b   1.000
_cell.length_c   1.000
_cell.angle_alpha   90.00
_cell.angle_beta   90.00
_cell.angle_gamma   90.00
#
_symmetry.space_group_name_H-M   'P 1'
#
loop_
_entity.id
_entity.type
_entity.pdbx_description
1 polymer ?
#
loop_
_entity_poly.entity_id
_entity_poly.type
_entity_poly.pdbx_seq_one_letter_code
_entity_poly.pdbx_strand_id
1 'polypeptide(L)'
;MNSRQPLFLLEINTPHIADWSFFQNLTTFIKKYHFQGIIIHQQNLLAQLARASPRCRPSDITNLNLSRENTLLLLKKISDYCDEHNLQLWLQGEATPDCTEIRKKFPEFFLNDSNKADFIYYFFQHSIADILERLPSVRGLRLSLSTEDVGARQWTEALAILYRNIRRLGRQLILRDYQDKTWPRQMLRTTLEALPADVRASVKTTELDYRPGFATNPNLLNITGNKKWLEIDLWGLDYGWTLLPCYLLDEFQQRLQWLNHEPDSAPEAITVRIDWEWLPQLSLRDSINEVNLYGLSRLIHEPDISPRQLLLDWLHLNGNGQLTHRTAQQIGDVIAASYEWSCITPNLLGRVLQSRSQPPANIEHALRLLHLDTRSANWTQSFQPLMPSDDPALGRQQCQLIELENQRSRFLADYMSTRSVKLLSSSGLTEQIIQNIGGSIIRAQKYTIIYYDFIQALTLKLLLRKYGQQHDTQLQLDEALALFAKHNHQLREWYATEGGHHPYSFQTLLNPERISELITSLHND
;
A
#
# COMPACT_ATOMS: atom_id res chain seq x y z
N MET A 1 21.08 -17.78 -19.89
CA MET A 1 19.67 -18.20 -19.76
C MET A 1 18.82 -17.01 -20.18
N ASN A 2 17.93 -17.14 -21.16
CA ASN A 2 17.00 -16.06 -21.52
C ASN A 2 16.06 -15.83 -20.33
N SER A 3 16.37 -14.85 -19.47
CA SER A 3 15.46 -14.43 -18.41
C SER A 3 14.22 -13.86 -19.09
N ARG A 4 13.12 -14.61 -19.05
CA ARG A 4 11.83 -14.14 -19.56
C ARG A 4 11.45 -12.90 -18.75
N GLN A 5 11.22 -11.77 -19.42
CA GLN A 5 10.78 -10.54 -18.77
C GLN A 5 9.48 -10.80 -17.98
N PRO A 6 9.33 -10.23 -16.78
CA PRO A 6 8.14 -10.41 -15.97
C PRO A 6 6.93 -9.78 -16.67
N LEU A 7 5.75 -10.37 -16.47
CA LEU A 7 4.49 -9.73 -16.84
C LEU A 7 4.26 -8.48 -15.99
N PHE A 8 3.81 -7.39 -16.58
CA PHE A 8 3.41 -6.19 -15.87
C PHE A 8 1.89 -6.12 -15.78
N LEU A 9 1.37 -6.22 -14.55
CA LEU A 9 -0.05 -6.38 -14.28
C LEU A 9 -0.58 -5.21 -13.45
N LEU A 10 -1.72 -4.66 -13.89
CA LEU A 10 -2.38 -3.56 -13.18
C LEU A 10 -3.43 -4.11 -12.20
N GLU A 11 -3.26 -3.84 -10.91
CA GLU A 11 -4.27 -4.11 -9.89
C GLU A 11 -5.23 -2.93 -9.76
N ILE A 12 -6.52 -3.22 -9.94
CA ILE A 12 -7.62 -2.26 -9.84
C ILE A 12 -8.45 -2.63 -8.62
N ASN A 13 -8.37 -1.79 -7.60
CA ASN A 13 -9.01 -1.94 -6.31
C ASN A 13 -9.87 -0.71 -6.01
N THR A 14 -10.94 -0.51 -6.79
CA THR A 14 -11.87 0.61 -6.61
C THR A 14 -13.31 0.22 -6.95
N PRO A 15 -14.31 0.67 -6.17
CA PRO A 15 -15.72 0.48 -6.50
C PRO A 15 -16.12 1.14 -7.84
N HIS A 16 -15.36 2.12 -8.33
CA HIS A 16 -15.62 2.75 -9.64
C HIS A 16 -15.50 1.78 -10.82
N ILE A 17 -14.91 0.59 -10.63
CA ILE A 17 -14.88 -0.44 -11.66
C ILE A 17 -16.27 -0.87 -12.13
N ALA A 18 -17.29 -0.67 -11.29
CA ALA A 18 -18.69 -0.92 -11.65
C ALA A 18 -19.22 0.03 -12.75
N ASP A 19 -18.58 1.19 -12.94
CA ASP A 19 -18.89 2.14 -14.00
C ASP A 19 -18.06 1.82 -15.25
N TRP A 20 -18.73 1.53 -16.36
CA TRP A 20 -18.06 1.25 -17.62
C TRP A 20 -17.25 2.45 -18.14
N SER A 21 -17.69 3.67 -17.90
CA SER A 21 -16.98 4.87 -18.35
C SER A 21 -15.61 5.00 -17.66
N PHE A 22 -15.55 4.63 -16.38
CA PHE A 22 -14.30 4.54 -15.64
C PHE A 22 -13.36 3.51 -16.28
N PHE A 23 -13.85 2.31 -16.60
CA PHE A 23 -13.05 1.29 -17.27
C PHE A 23 -12.53 1.78 -18.62
N GLN A 24 -13.35 2.44 -19.44
CA GLN A 24 -12.93 3.02 -20.71
C GLN A 24 -11.78 4.01 -20.54
N ASN A 25 -11.85 4.91 -19.55
CA ASN A 25 -10.76 5.84 -19.25
C ASN A 25 -9.49 5.13 -18.76
N LEU A 26 -9.65 4.04 -18.02
CA LEU A 26 -8.55 3.19 -17.57
C LEU A 26 -7.84 2.48 -18.73
N THR A 27 -8.53 2.17 -19.84
CA THR A 27 -7.89 1.55 -21.01
C THR A 27 -6.77 2.41 -21.62
N THR A 28 -6.91 3.72 -21.61
CA THR A 28 -5.85 4.65 -22.05
C THR A 28 -4.60 4.51 -21.19
N PHE A 29 -4.79 4.31 -19.90
CA PHE A 29 -3.71 4.11 -18.94
C PHE A 29 -3.04 2.74 -19.11
N ILE A 30 -3.83 1.69 -19.34
CA ILE A 30 -3.36 0.34 -19.65
C ILE A 30 -2.42 0.37 -20.87
N LYS A 31 -2.85 1.05 -21.93
CA LYS A 31 -2.08 1.20 -23.18
C LYS A 31 -0.83 2.06 -23.00
N LYS A 32 -0.94 3.21 -22.31
CA LYS A 32 0.19 4.13 -22.05
C LYS A 32 1.38 3.43 -21.40
N TYR A 33 1.11 2.52 -20.46
CA TYR A 33 2.12 1.81 -19.68
C TYR A 33 2.34 0.36 -20.11
N HIS A 34 1.79 -0.04 -21.26
CA HIS A 34 1.99 -1.37 -21.85
C HIS A 34 1.72 -2.53 -20.89
N PHE A 35 0.72 -2.40 -20.02
CA PHE A 35 0.32 -3.50 -19.15
C PHE A 35 -0.11 -4.72 -19.97
N GLN A 36 0.33 -5.91 -19.58
CA GLN A 36 -0.04 -7.17 -20.25
C GLN A 36 -1.22 -7.89 -19.56
N GLY A 37 -1.77 -7.31 -18.50
CA GLY A 37 -2.95 -7.82 -17.85
C GLY A 37 -3.46 -6.94 -16.73
N ILE A 38 -4.65 -7.28 -16.26
CA ILE A 38 -5.36 -6.58 -15.19
C ILE A 38 -5.81 -7.57 -14.12
N ILE A 39 -5.84 -7.11 -12.88
CA ILE A 39 -6.34 -7.82 -11.72
C ILE A 39 -7.51 -7.01 -11.18
N ILE A 40 -8.72 -7.56 -11.28
CA ILE A 40 -9.90 -6.98 -10.64
C ILE A 40 -9.89 -7.42 -9.18
N HIS A 41 -9.65 -6.48 -8.28
CA HIS A 41 -9.55 -6.72 -6.85
C HIS A 41 -10.69 -6.00 -6.14
N GLN A 42 -11.46 -6.76 -5.37
CA GLN A 42 -12.29 -6.24 -4.28
C GLN A 42 -12.18 -7.23 -3.13
N GLN A 43 -12.16 -6.77 -1.87
CA GLN A 43 -12.05 -7.66 -0.72
C GLN A 43 -13.13 -8.76 -0.75
N ASN A 44 -14.36 -8.36 -1.06
CA ASN A 44 -15.54 -9.22 -1.10
C ASN A 44 -15.92 -9.74 -2.50
N LEU A 45 -15.04 -9.65 -3.51
CA LEU A 45 -15.38 -10.00 -4.89
C LEU A 45 -15.96 -11.41 -5.03
N LEU A 46 -15.30 -12.40 -4.41
CA LEU A 46 -15.72 -13.80 -4.50
C LEU A 46 -17.04 -14.03 -3.76
N ALA A 47 -17.27 -13.34 -2.64
CA ALA A 47 -18.56 -13.37 -1.95
C ALA A 47 -19.68 -12.81 -2.83
N GLN A 48 -19.42 -11.70 -3.53
CA GLN A 48 -20.36 -11.10 -4.48
C GLN A 48 -20.72 -12.03 -5.64
N LEU A 49 -19.72 -12.74 -6.18
CA LEU A 49 -19.89 -13.65 -7.31
C LEU A 49 -20.48 -15.02 -6.93
N ALA A 50 -20.39 -15.41 -5.66
CA ALA A 50 -20.91 -16.69 -5.19
C ALA A 50 -22.44 -16.76 -5.35
N ARG A 51 -22.92 -17.89 -5.90
CA ARG A 51 -24.36 -18.17 -6.01
C ARG A 51 -24.95 -18.44 -4.64
N ALA A 52 -26.09 -17.84 -4.32
CA ALA A 52 -26.82 -18.12 -3.09
C ALA A 52 -27.20 -19.60 -2.99
N SER A 53 -27.07 -20.18 -1.79
CA SER A 53 -27.52 -21.53 -1.48
C SER A 53 -29.02 -21.67 -1.69
N PRO A 54 -29.53 -22.87 -2.05
CA PRO A 54 -30.96 -23.19 -1.99
C PRO A 54 -31.62 -22.92 -0.64
N ARG A 55 -30.84 -22.85 0.45
CA ARG A 55 -31.32 -22.54 1.81
C ARG A 55 -31.32 -21.04 2.14
N CYS A 56 -30.90 -20.17 1.22
CA CYS A 56 -31.02 -18.72 1.35
C CYS A 56 -32.49 -18.31 1.52
N ARG A 57 -32.74 -17.30 2.36
CA ARG A 57 -34.10 -16.80 2.59
C ARG A 57 -34.70 -16.25 1.29
N PRO A 58 -35.97 -16.57 0.96
CA PRO A 58 -36.60 -16.07 -0.27
C PRO A 58 -36.63 -14.54 -0.38
N SER A 59 -36.72 -13.81 0.73
CA SER A 59 -36.73 -12.34 0.75
C SER A 59 -35.41 -11.72 0.33
N ASP A 60 -34.29 -12.41 0.56
CA ASP A 60 -32.94 -11.90 0.29
C ASP A 60 -32.45 -12.27 -1.11
N ILE A 61 -32.98 -13.35 -1.70
CA ILE A 61 -32.42 -13.99 -2.89
C ILE A 61 -32.46 -13.11 -4.14
N THR A 62 -33.51 -12.31 -4.32
CA THR A 62 -33.70 -11.49 -5.54
C THR A 62 -32.60 -10.45 -5.66
N ASN A 63 -32.35 -9.67 -4.61
CA ASN A 63 -31.33 -8.61 -4.64
C ASN A 63 -29.91 -9.18 -4.70
N LEU A 64 -29.65 -10.28 -3.99
CA LEU A 64 -28.36 -10.98 -4.04
C LEU A 64 -28.06 -11.52 -5.44
N ASN A 65 -29.06 -12.11 -6.11
CA ASN A 65 -28.90 -12.60 -7.47
C ASN A 65 -28.74 -11.44 -8.48
N LEU A 66 -29.50 -10.36 -8.35
CA LEU A 66 -29.36 -9.19 -9.21
C LEU A 66 -27.95 -8.58 -9.10
N SER A 67 -27.44 -8.39 -7.88
CA SER A 67 -26.07 -7.90 -7.64
C SER A 67 -25.02 -8.81 -8.30
N ARG A 68 -25.16 -10.12 -8.12
CA ARG A 68 -24.27 -11.12 -8.73
C ARG A 68 -24.30 -11.10 -10.25
N GLU A 69 -25.49 -11.13 -10.85
CA GLU A 69 -25.62 -11.15 -12.32
C GLU A 69 -25.11 -9.84 -12.93
N ASN A 70 -25.36 -8.68 -12.30
CA ASN A 70 -24.80 -7.41 -12.74
C ASN A 70 -23.26 -7.43 -12.74
N THR A 71 -22.66 -7.96 -11.67
CA THR A 71 -21.19 -8.08 -11.54
C THR A 71 -20.62 -9.05 -12.59
N LEU A 72 -21.29 -10.17 -12.84
CA LEU A 72 -20.89 -11.12 -13.88
C LEU A 72 -20.95 -10.50 -15.28
N LEU A 73 -22.00 -9.73 -15.59
CA LEU A 73 -22.12 -9.05 -16.88
C LEU A 73 -20.99 -8.03 -17.09
N LEU A 74 -20.66 -7.26 -16.05
CA LEU A 74 -19.52 -6.35 -16.09
C LEU A 74 -18.20 -7.10 -16.33
N LEU A 75 -17.93 -8.17 -15.58
CA LEU A 75 -16.69 -8.95 -15.73
C LEU A 75 -16.59 -9.63 -17.09
N LYS A 76 -17.71 -10.07 -17.69
CA LYS A 76 -17.74 -10.57 -19.08
C LYS A 76 -17.39 -9.47 -20.07
N LYS A 77 -17.95 -8.28 -19.91
CA LYS A 77 -17.61 -7.12 -20.76
C LYS A 77 -16.13 -6.74 -20.66
N ILE A 78 -15.55 -6.81 -19.46
CA ILE A 78 -14.11 -6.64 -19.24
C ILE A 78 -13.32 -7.79 -19.87
N SER A 79 -13.83 -9.02 -19.82
CA SER A 79 -13.22 -10.19 -20.46
C SER A 79 -13.12 -10.01 -21.97
N ASP A 80 -14.22 -9.62 -22.62
CA ASP A 80 -14.26 -9.37 -24.06
C ASP A 80 -13.20 -8.33 -24.47
N TYR A 81 -13.10 -7.23 -23.72
CA TYR A 81 -12.07 -6.22 -23.93
C TYR A 81 -10.65 -6.79 -23.76
N CYS A 82 -10.43 -7.61 -22.73
CA CYS A 82 -9.11 -8.23 -22.50
C CYS A 82 -8.72 -9.17 -23.63
N ASP A 83 -9.67 -9.99 -24.12
CA ASP A 83 -9.44 -10.92 -25.24
C ASP A 83 -9.12 -10.15 -26.54
N GLU A 84 -9.89 -9.10 -26.86
CA GLU A 84 -9.66 -8.22 -28.02
C GLU A 84 -8.27 -7.56 -28.01
N HIS A 85 -7.74 -7.27 -26.81
CA HIS A 85 -6.48 -6.57 -26.63
C HIS A 85 -5.32 -7.46 -26.15
N ASN A 86 -5.50 -8.78 -26.12
CA ASN A 86 -4.49 -9.75 -25.66
C ASN A 86 -3.99 -9.49 -24.23
N LEU A 87 -4.88 -9.01 -23.35
CA LEU A 87 -4.59 -8.78 -21.94
C LEU A 87 -4.99 -9.99 -21.11
N GLN A 88 -4.21 -10.31 -20.08
CA GLN A 88 -4.61 -11.33 -19.11
C GLN A 88 -5.59 -10.74 -18.10
N LEU A 89 -6.72 -11.41 -17.88
CA LEU A 89 -7.66 -11.06 -16.83
C LEU A 89 -7.51 -11.99 -15.62
N TRP A 90 -7.39 -11.38 -14.44
CA TRP A 90 -7.28 -12.07 -13.15
C TRP A 90 -8.31 -11.50 -12.17
N LEU A 91 -8.77 -12.34 -11.24
CA LEU A 91 -9.63 -11.89 -10.13
C LEU A 91 -8.88 -12.05 -8.81
N GLN A 92 -9.14 -11.12 -7.90
CA GLN A 92 -8.59 -11.15 -6.54
C GLN A 92 -9.64 -10.87 -5.49
N GLY A 93 -9.56 -11.61 -4.39
CA GLY A 93 -10.36 -11.43 -3.18
C GLY A 93 -9.79 -12.25 -2.02
N GLU A 94 -10.51 -12.27 -0.91
CA GLU A 94 -10.21 -13.16 0.22
C GLU A 94 -10.49 -14.62 -0.16
N ALA A 95 -9.61 -15.53 0.26
CA ALA A 95 -9.84 -16.97 0.09
C ALA A 95 -11.12 -17.40 0.83
N THR A 96 -11.34 -16.84 2.01
CA THR A 96 -12.36 -17.22 2.98
C THR A 96 -13.13 -15.97 3.41
N PRO A 97 -13.95 -15.41 2.51
CA PRO A 97 -14.62 -14.15 2.78
C PRO A 97 -15.55 -14.28 3.99
N ASP A 98 -15.43 -13.39 4.98
CA ASP A 98 -16.33 -13.32 6.13
C ASP A 98 -17.07 -11.98 6.16
N CYS A 99 -18.18 -11.92 5.43
CA CYS A 99 -19.00 -10.72 5.33
C CYS A 99 -20.49 -11.02 5.49
N THR A 100 -21.28 -9.99 5.77
CA THR A 100 -22.74 -10.14 5.94
C THR A 100 -23.41 -10.75 4.71
N GLU A 101 -22.86 -10.52 3.51
CA GLU A 101 -23.37 -11.09 2.27
C GLU A 101 -23.21 -12.61 2.21
N ILE A 102 -22.03 -13.14 2.56
CA ILE A 102 -21.80 -14.59 2.52
C ILE A 102 -22.70 -15.32 3.52
N ARG A 103 -22.89 -14.73 4.70
CA ARG A 103 -23.76 -15.26 5.77
C ARG A 103 -25.23 -15.30 5.35
N LYS A 104 -25.68 -14.33 4.53
CA LYS A 104 -27.02 -14.34 3.93
C LYS A 104 -27.16 -15.37 2.81
N LYS A 105 -26.14 -15.54 1.98
CA LYS A 105 -26.12 -16.48 0.86
C LYS A 105 -26.07 -17.94 1.31
N PHE A 106 -25.44 -18.22 2.45
CA PHE A 106 -25.14 -19.57 2.93
C PHE A 106 -25.52 -19.75 4.41
N PRO A 107 -26.76 -19.39 4.82
CA PRO A 107 -27.12 -19.31 6.23
C PRO A 107 -26.91 -20.63 6.97
N GLU A 108 -27.07 -21.77 6.30
CA GLU A 108 -26.94 -23.10 6.88
C GLU A 108 -25.55 -23.41 7.47
N PHE A 109 -24.51 -22.72 7.04
CA PHE A 109 -23.16 -22.91 7.56
C PHE A 109 -22.81 -21.96 8.72
N PHE A 110 -23.64 -20.94 8.98
CA PHE A 110 -23.38 -19.93 10.00
C PHE A 110 -24.43 -19.93 11.12
N LEU A 111 -25.22 -21.01 11.23
CA LEU A 111 -26.13 -21.22 12.36
C LEU A 111 -25.40 -21.62 13.64
N ASN A 112 -24.21 -22.21 13.52
CA ASN A 112 -23.34 -22.61 14.62
C ASN A 112 -21.87 -22.41 14.19
N ASP A 113 -21.03 -21.87 15.09
CA ASP A 113 -19.64 -21.51 14.76
C ASP A 113 -18.77 -22.73 14.39
N SER A 114 -19.19 -23.94 14.77
CA SER A 114 -18.48 -25.20 14.45
C SER A 114 -18.49 -25.59 12.96
N ASN A 115 -19.27 -24.92 12.12
CA ASN A 115 -19.48 -25.31 10.72
C ASN A 115 -18.61 -24.51 9.72
N LYS A 116 -17.66 -23.69 10.21
CA LYS A 116 -16.80 -22.87 9.37
C LYS A 116 -15.97 -23.71 8.38
N ALA A 117 -15.43 -24.84 8.82
CA ALA A 117 -14.68 -25.75 7.95
C ALA A 117 -15.56 -26.27 6.80
N ASP A 118 -16.80 -26.69 7.10
CA ASP A 118 -17.75 -27.19 6.09
C ASP A 118 -18.09 -26.13 5.04
N PHE A 119 -18.23 -24.86 5.46
CA PHE A 119 -18.40 -23.75 4.53
C PHE A 119 -17.20 -23.62 3.59
N ILE A 120 -15.97 -23.64 4.12
CA ILE A 120 -14.74 -23.50 3.32
C ILE A 120 -14.65 -24.64 2.29
N TYR A 121 -14.89 -25.90 2.72
CA TYR A 121 -14.94 -27.04 1.80
C TYR A 121 -15.98 -26.84 0.70
N TYR A 122 -17.20 -26.46 1.06
CA TYR A 122 -18.26 -26.20 0.09
C TYR A 122 -17.89 -25.07 -0.89
N PHE A 123 -17.35 -23.97 -0.37
CA PHE A 123 -17.00 -22.78 -1.15
C PHE A 123 -15.89 -23.08 -2.16
N PHE A 124 -14.83 -23.76 -1.73
CA PHE A 124 -13.72 -24.19 -2.60
C PHE A 124 -14.11 -25.29 -3.57
N GLN A 125 -15.05 -26.17 -3.18
CA GLN A 125 -15.49 -27.27 -4.03
C GLN A 125 -16.47 -26.81 -5.11
N HIS A 126 -17.40 -25.92 -4.77
CA HIS A 126 -18.56 -25.60 -5.61
C HIS A 126 -18.59 -24.15 -6.05
N SER A 127 -18.48 -23.20 -5.11
CA SER A 127 -18.68 -21.77 -5.42
C SER A 127 -17.59 -21.21 -6.33
N ILE A 128 -16.32 -21.48 -6.03
CA ILE A 128 -15.19 -21.00 -6.85
C ILE A 128 -15.24 -21.59 -8.27
N ALA A 129 -15.61 -22.87 -8.40
CA ALA A 129 -15.75 -23.52 -9.70
C ALA A 129 -16.86 -22.88 -10.55
N ASP A 130 -18.07 -22.66 -9.97
CA ASP A 130 -19.19 -21.98 -10.66
C ASP A 130 -18.81 -20.57 -11.13
N ILE A 131 -18.06 -19.82 -10.32
CA ILE A 131 -17.58 -18.48 -10.68
C ILE A 131 -16.68 -18.55 -11.92
N LEU A 132 -15.68 -19.44 -11.91
CA LEU A 132 -14.71 -19.56 -13.01
C LEU A 132 -15.31 -20.15 -14.29
N GLU A 133 -16.27 -21.07 -14.18
CA GLU A 133 -17.02 -21.60 -15.32
C GLU A 133 -17.84 -20.51 -16.04
N ARG A 134 -18.35 -19.53 -15.29
CA ARG A 134 -19.09 -18.38 -15.84
C ARG A 134 -18.21 -17.30 -16.46
N LEU A 135 -16.90 -17.34 -16.22
CA LEU A 135 -15.91 -16.34 -16.65
C LEU A 135 -14.73 -17.04 -17.38
N PRO A 136 -14.96 -17.58 -18.59
CA PRO A 136 -13.99 -18.45 -19.26
C PRO A 136 -12.68 -17.75 -19.66
N SER A 137 -12.65 -16.43 -19.81
CA SER A 137 -11.43 -15.68 -20.14
C SER A 137 -10.59 -15.32 -18.90
N VAL A 138 -11.14 -15.48 -17.68
CA VAL A 138 -10.37 -15.28 -16.45
C VAL A 138 -9.29 -16.36 -16.38
N ARG A 139 -8.03 -15.93 -16.32
CA ARG A 139 -6.86 -16.83 -16.32
C ARG A 139 -6.66 -17.57 -15.01
N GLY A 140 -7.11 -16.97 -13.91
CA GLY A 140 -6.99 -17.57 -12.59
C GLY A 140 -7.36 -16.62 -11.45
N LEU A 141 -7.06 -17.08 -10.24
CA LEU A 141 -7.37 -16.36 -9.00
C LEU A 141 -6.09 -16.03 -8.23
N ARG A 142 -6.04 -14.81 -7.71
CA ARG A 142 -5.07 -14.37 -6.71
C ARG A 142 -5.79 -14.20 -5.38
N LEU A 143 -5.51 -15.06 -4.40
CA LEU A 143 -6.27 -15.12 -3.16
C LEU A 143 -5.45 -14.65 -1.98
N SER A 144 -5.99 -13.69 -1.23
CA SER A 144 -5.46 -13.30 0.07
C SER A 144 -5.79 -14.37 1.10
N LEU A 145 -4.78 -14.89 1.77
CA LEU A 145 -4.93 -15.86 2.86
C LEU A 145 -5.06 -15.13 4.20
N SER A 146 -6.02 -15.53 5.03
CA SER A 146 -6.24 -14.99 6.39
C SER A 146 -6.20 -16.12 7.42
N THR A 147 -6.00 -15.77 8.70
CA THR A 147 -5.94 -16.80 9.75
C THR A 147 -7.31 -17.40 9.96
N GLU A 148 -7.38 -18.72 9.76
CA GLU A 148 -8.63 -19.45 9.93
C GLU A 148 -8.65 -20.19 11.26
N ASP A 149 -9.77 -20.07 11.98
CA ASP A 149 -10.13 -20.92 13.11
C ASP A 149 -10.56 -22.33 12.65
N VAL A 150 -9.71 -22.98 11.84
CA VAL A 150 -9.89 -24.37 11.39
C VAL A 150 -8.61 -25.16 11.64
N GLY A 151 -8.73 -26.47 11.85
CA GLY A 151 -7.56 -27.31 12.09
C GLY A 151 -6.62 -27.33 10.88
N ALA A 152 -5.30 -27.30 11.11
CA ALA A 152 -4.29 -27.25 10.04
C ALA A 152 -4.46 -28.34 8.97
N ARG A 153 -4.91 -29.53 9.37
CA ARG A 153 -5.22 -30.64 8.45
C ARG A 153 -6.40 -30.29 7.53
N GLN A 154 -7.50 -29.80 8.11
CA GLN A 154 -8.70 -29.43 7.34
C GLN A 154 -8.39 -28.29 6.36
N TRP A 155 -7.59 -27.32 6.79
CA TRP A 155 -7.11 -26.25 5.93
C TRP A 155 -6.32 -26.76 4.72
N THR A 156 -5.35 -27.65 4.97
CA THR A 156 -4.52 -28.25 3.92
C THR A 156 -5.35 -29.04 2.91
N GLU A 157 -6.30 -29.85 3.40
CA GLU A 157 -7.22 -30.62 2.57
C GLU A 157 -8.14 -29.72 1.74
N ALA A 158 -8.66 -28.64 2.33
CA ALA A 158 -9.50 -27.66 1.64
C ALA A 158 -8.73 -26.95 0.51
N LEU A 159 -7.49 -26.50 0.78
CA LEU A 159 -6.63 -25.88 -0.24
C LEU A 159 -6.29 -26.85 -1.38
N ALA A 160 -6.07 -28.13 -1.08
CA ALA A 160 -5.87 -29.15 -2.11
C ALA A 160 -7.11 -29.34 -3.00
N ILE A 161 -8.32 -29.22 -2.44
CA ILE A 161 -9.58 -29.23 -3.21
C ILE A 161 -9.67 -28.00 -4.11
N LEU A 162 -9.44 -26.80 -3.55
CA LEU A 162 -9.42 -25.54 -4.30
C LEU A 162 -8.48 -25.63 -5.50
N TYR A 163 -7.23 -26.02 -5.26
CA TYR A 163 -6.22 -26.19 -6.29
C TYR A 163 -6.67 -27.15 -7.38
N ARG A 164 -7.12 -28.36 -7.02
CA ARG A 164 -7.56 -29.37 -8.02
C ARG A 164 -8.69 -28.84 -8.90
N ASN A 165 -9.65 -28.14 -8.33
CA ASN A 165 -10.77 -27.58 -9.09
C ASN A 165 -10.34 -26.46 -10.03
N ILE A 166 -9.50 -25.53 -9.57
CA ILE A 166 -8.94 -24.47 -10.40
C ILE A 166 -8.13 -25.07 -11.57
N ARG A 167 -7.29 -26.08 -11.31
CA ARG A 167 -6.49 -26.72 -12.37
C ARG A 167 -7.31 -27.55 -13.33
N ARG A 168 -8.37 -28.23 -12.87
CA ARG A 168 -9.30 -28.95 -13.76
C ARG A 168 -9.95 -28.04 -14.79
N LEU A 169 -10.19 -26.77 -14.43
CA LEU A 169 -10.68 -25.73 -15.33
C LEU A 169 -9.57 -25.06 -16.17
N GLY A 170 -8.34 -25.57 -16.10
CA GLY A 170 -7.18 -24.99 -16.81
C GLY A 170 -6.75 -23.63 -16.29
N ARG A 171 -7.11 -23.27 -15.05
CA ARG A 171 -6.82 -21.96 -14.45
C ARG A 171 -5.57 -22.01 -13.57
N GLN A 172 -5.08 -20.84 -13.17
CA GLN A 172 -3.92 -20.69 -12.29
C GLN A 172 -4.35 -20.20 -10.90
N LEU A 173 -3.61 -20.63 -9.88
CA LEU A 173 -3.79 -20.20 -8.49
C LEU A 173 -2.55 -19.45 -8.04
N ILE A 174 -2.78 -18.28 -7.46
CA ILE A 174 -1.77 -17.44 -6.82
C ILE A 174 -2.21 -17.22 -5.39
N LEU A 175 -1.32 -17.51 -4.43
CA LEU A 175 -1.56 -17.29 -3.02
C LEU A 175 -0.81 -16.04 -2.58
N ARG A 176 -1.55 -15.11 -1.99
CA ARG A 176 -1.05 -13.83 -1.51
C ARG A 176 -0.96 -13.84 0.00
N ASP A 177 0.18 -13.39 0.51
CA ASP A 177 0.36 -13.14 1.94
C ASP A 177 -0.51 -11.95 2.35
N TYR A 178 -1.56 -12.20 3.15
CA TYR A 178 -2.35 -11.15 3.76
C TYR A 178 -2.22 -11.27 5.27
N GLN A 179 -1.27 -10.51 5.80
CA GLN A 179 -0.99 -10.51 7.22
C GLN A 179 -2.08 -9.73 7.97
N ASP A 180 -2.96 -10.47 8.64
CA ASP A 180 -3.68 -9.98 9.81
C ASP A 180 -2.81 -10.18 11.07
N LYS A 181 -3.29 -9.75 12.25
CA LYS A 181 -2.55 -9.87 13.53
C LYS A 181 -2.25 -11.33 13.93
N THR A 182 -2.88 -12.29 13.28
CA THR A 182 -2.89 -13.71 13.65
C THR A 182 -2.19 -14.60 12.61
N TRP A 183 -1.86 -14.07 11.42
CA TRP A 183 -1.26 -14.81 10.31
C TRP A 183 0.27 -14.78 10.43
N PRO A 184 0.93 -15.88 10.82
CA PRO A 184 2.36 -15.88 11.06
C PRO A 184 3.15 -15.67 9.77
N ARG A 185 4.29 -14.97 9.86
CA ARG A 185 5.15 -14.62 8.69
C ARG A 185 5.54 -15.80 7.80
N GLN A 186 5.61 -17.01 8.35
CA GLN A 186 6.00 -18.23 7.63
C GLN A 186 4.83 -18.94 6.95
N MET A 187 3.59 -18.50 7.20
CA MET A 187 2.40 -19.28 6.86
C MET A 187 2.16 -19.37 5.35
N LEU A 188 2.48 -18.32 4.57
CA LEU A 188 2.46 -18.43 3.11
C LEU A 188 3.43 -19.52 2.62
N ARG A 189 4.66 -19.55 3.13
CA ARG A 189 5.68 -20.54 2.74
C ARG A 189 5.20 -21.96 3.06
N THR A 190 4.78 -22.21 4.30
CA THR A 190 4.32 -23.54 4.72
C THR A 190 3.06 -23.99 3.96
N THR A 191 2.20 -23.04 3.58
CA THR A 191 1.03 -23.33 2.75
C THR A 191 1.43 -23.74 1.34
N LEU A 192 2.41 -23.07 0.74
CA LEU A 192 2.91 -23.40 -0.60
C LEU A 192 3.65 -24.74 -0.62
N GLU A 193 4.41 -25.07 0.43
CA GLU A 193 5.09 -26.38 0.57
C GLU A 193 4.11 -27.56 0.55
N ALA A 194 2.86 -27.36 0.99
CA ALA A 194 1.81 -28.37 0.98
C ALA A 194 1.04 -28.45 -0.37
N LEU A 195 1.35 -27.58 -1.33
CA LEU A 195 0.69 -27.49 -2.62
C LEU A 195 1.67 -27.77 -3.78
N PRO A 196 1.17 -28.11 -4.98
CA PRO A 196 2.05 -28.31 -6.13
C PRO A 196 2.82 -27.04 -6.54
N ALA A 197 4.03 -27.24 -7.08
CA ALA A 197 4.98 -26.17 -7.44
C ALA A 197 4.46 -25.16 -8.49
N ASP A 198 3.36 -25.48 -9.18
CA ASP A 198 2.71 -24.60 -10.13
C ASP A 198 1.75 -23.58 -9.48
N VAL A 199 1.52 -23.65 -8.17
CA VAL A 199 0.90 -22.54 -7.41
C VAL A 199 1.93 -21.43 -7.25
N ARG A 200 1.54 -20.17 -7.52
CA ARG A 200 2.46 -19.02 -7.37
C ARG A 200 2.32 -18.37 -6.01
N ALA A 201 3.42 -17.79 -5.55
CA ALA A 201 3.45 -16.87 -4.42
C ALA A 201 3.27 -15.43 -4.91
N SER A 202 2.41 -14.65 -4.28
CA SER A 202 2.34 -13.20 -4.46
C SER A 202 2.87 -12.52 -3.21
N VAL A 203 3.98 -11.80 -3.36
CA VAL A 203 4.81 -11.32 -2.25
C VAL A 203 5.06 -9.82 -2.40
N LYS A 204 4.78 -9.06 -1.34
CA LYS A 204 5.06 -7.63 -1.26
C LYS A 204 6.57 -7.36 -1.43
N THR A 205 6.95 -6.22 -1.99
CA THR A 205 8.36 -5.80 -2.07
C THR A 205 9.02 -5.66 -0.70
N THR A 206 8.28 -5.23 0.31
CA THR A 206 8.79 -5.09 1.68
C THR A 206 8.23 -6.15 2.61
N GLU A 207 8.96 -6.45 3.69
CA GLU A 207 8.56 -7.49 4.65
C GLU A 207 7.16 -7.24 5.23
N LEU A 208 6.87 -5.98 5.58
CA LEU A 208 5.61 -5.56 6.20
C LEU A 208 5.08 -4.30 5.52
N ASP A 209 3.97 -4.48 4.82
CA ASP A 209 3.28 -3.50 3.98
C ASP A 209 4.14 -2.93 2.83
N TYR A 210 4.09 -1.62 2.59
CA TYR A 210 4.67 -0.98 1.41
C TYR A 210 5.49 0.27 1.75
N ARG A 211 6.22 0.25 2.87
CA ARG A 211 6.93 1.42 3.42
C ARG A 211 8.24 1.71 2.67
N PRO A 212 8.47 2.94 2.17
CA PRO A 212 9.75 3.33 1.57
C PRO A 212 10.92 3.17 2.55
N GLY A 213 12.07 2.70 2.07
CA GLY A 213 13.27 2.50 2.89
C GLY A 213 13.22 1.31 3.85
N PHE A 214 12.16 0.48 3.81
CA PHE A 214 12.07 -0.74 4.64
C PHE A 214 12.70 -1.95 3.97
N ALA A 215 13.07 -2.93 4.80
CA ALA A 215 13.75 -4.13 4.34
C ALA A 215 12.91 -4.91 3.31
N THR A 216 13.60 -5.52 2.35
CA THR A 216 12.98 -6.39 1.35
C THR A 216 12.32 -7.60 2.00
N ASN A 217 11.20 -8.06 1.43
CA ASN A 217 10.51 -9.21 1.95
C ASN A 217 11.36 -10.49 1.83
N PRO A 218 11.70 -11.19 2.93
CA PRO A 218 12.56 -12.36 2.89
C PRO A 218 11.90 -13.54 2.13
N ASN A 219 10.58 -13.57 2.00
CA ASN A 219 9.88 -14.60 1.22
C ASN A 219 10.19 -14.53 -0.29
N LEU A 220 10.74 -13.42 -0.77
CA LEU A 220 11.21 -13.32 -2.16
C LEU A 220 12.39 -14.27 -2.45
N LEU A 221 13.19 -14.61 -1.42
CA LEU A 221 14.25 -15.62 -1.53
C LEU A 221 13.86 -16.95 -0.87
N ASN A 222 13.19 -16.90 0.28
CA ASN A 222 12.92 -18.08 1.10
C ASN A 222 11.84 -19.01 0.52
N ILE A 223 10.96 -18.51 -0.34
CA ILE A 223 10.03 -19.37 -1.10
C ILE A 223 10.81 -19.93 -2.29
N THR A 224 11.07 -21.24 -2.26
CA THR A 224 11.78 -21.96 -3.32
C THR A 224 10.83 -22.89 -4.06
N GLY A 225 11.12 -23.23 -5.32
CA GLY A 225 10.30 -24.14 -6.12
C GLY A 225 9.02 -23.55 -6.73
N ASN A 226 8.45 -22.49 -6.17
CA ASN A 226 7.27 -21.80 -6.72
C ASN A 226 7.65 -20.54 -7.52
N LYS A 227 6.87 -20.21 -8.55
CA LYS A 227 6.97 -18.92 -9.24
C LYS A 227 6.44 -17.79 -8.36
N LYS A 228 7.05 -16.60 -8.49
CA LYS A 228 6.78 -15.44 -7.62
C LYS A 228 6.18 -14.28 -8.41
N TRP A 229 5.20 -13.63 -7.83
CA TRP A 229 4.66 -12.35 -8.26
C TRP A 229 5.11 -11.29 -7.25
N LEU A 230 5.70 -10.20 -7.74
CA LEU A 230 6.15 -9.10 -6.91
C LEU A 230 5.04 -8.04 -6.81
N GLU A 231 4.61 -7.70 -5.59
CA GLU A 231 3.61 -6.66 -5.38
C GLU A 231 4.24 -5.32 -5.03
N ILE A 232 3.86 -4.30 -5.79
CA ILE A 232 4.24 -2.91 -5.58
C ILE A 232 2.96 -2.10 -5.36
N ASP A 233 2.88 -1.43 -4.22
CA ASP A 233 1.90 -0.35 -4.07
C ASP A 233 2.50 0.91 -4.69
N LEU A 234 1.76 1.55 -5.59
CA LEU A 234 2.07 2.87 -6.13
C LEU A 234 1.09 3.93 -5.62
N TRP A 235 -0.09 3.54 -5.14
CA TRP A 235 -1.07 4.43 -4.54
C TRP A 235 -0.60 5.01 -3.20
N GLY A 236 0.08 4.19 -2.39
CA GLY A 236 0.80 4.65 -1.22
C GLY A 236 0.02 4.61 0.07
N LEU A 237 -0.52 3.44 0.38
CA LEU A 237 -1.16 3.11 1.65
C LEU A 237 -0.35 3.60 2.86
N ASP A 238 0.97 3.43 2.80
CA ASP A 238 1.90 3.74 3.90
C ASP A 238 2.87 4.91 3.60
N TYR A 239 2.67 5.63 2.50
CA TYR A 239 3.51 6.77 2.13
C TYR A 239 2.74 7.93 1.50
N GLY A 240 1.46 8.08 1.87
CA GLY A 240 0.73 9.34 1.69
C GLY A 240 -0.36 9.37 0.63
N TRP A 241 -0.88 8.22 0.21
CA TRP A 241 -2.12 8.09 -0.57
C TRP A 241 -2.13 8.90 -1.87
N THR A 242 -1.01 8.99 -2.58
CA THR A 242 -0.76 9.88 -3.74
C THR A 242 -0.90 11.38 -3.46
N LEU A 243 -1.31 11.77 -2.25
CA LEU A 243 -1.40 13.16 -1.79
C LEU A 243 -0.02 13.72 -1.45
N LEU A 244 0.87 12.89 -0.91
CA LEU A 244 2.23 13.29 -0.55
C LEU A 244 3.23 12.85 -1.62
N PRO A 245 4.29 13.65 -1.89
CA PRO A 245 5.32 13.28 -2.85
C PRO A 245 6.14 12.12 -2.28
N CYS A 246 6.37 11.10 -3.10
CA CYS A 246 7.23 9.98 -2.77
C CYS A 246 7.83 9.42 -4.04
N TYR A 247 9.13 9.63 -4.25
CA TYR A 247 9.87 9.13 -5.39
C TYR A 247 10.58 7.82 -5.03
N LEU A 248 10.41 6.76 -5.85
CA LEU A 248 10.82 5.39 -5.52
C LEU A 248 11.67 4.70 -6.59
N LEU A 249 12.01 5.37 -7.70
CA LEU A 249 12.65 4.69 -8.84
C LEU A 249 14.02 4.09 -8.52
N ASP A 250 14.85 4.78 -7.72
CA ASP A 250 16.13 4.23 -7.27
C ASP A 250 15.93 2.97 -6.43
N GLU A 251 14.94 2.97 -5.53
CA GLU A 251 14.61 1.80 -4.72
C GLU A 251 14.07 0.64 -5.58
N PHE A 252 13.21 0.92 -6.55
CA PHE A 252 12.71 -0.10 -7.48
C PHE A 252 13.82 -0.73 -8.30
N GLN A 253 14.74 0.08 -8.84
CA GLN A 253 15.89 -0.44 -9.59
C GLN A 253 16.74 -1.36 -8.72
N GLN A 254 17.10 -0.91 -7.51
CA GLN A 254 17.91 -1.72 -6.59
C GLN A 254 17.25 -3.06 -6.25
N ARG A 255 15.94 -3.06 -5.94
CA ARG A 255 15.19 -4.28 -5.63
C ARG A 255 15.11 -5.23 -6.82
N LEU A 256 14.82 -4.72 -8.02
CA LEU A 256 14.73 -5.52 -9.23
C LEU A 256 16.09 -6.10 -9.62
N GLN A 257 17.16 -5.31 -9.53
CA GLN A 257 18.53 -5.78 -9.76
C GLN A 257 18.87 -6.89 -8.77
N TRP A 258 18.64 -6.70 -7.47
CA TRP A 258 18.87 -7.73 -6.46
C TRP A 258 18.12 -9.04 -6.78
N LEU A 259 16.82 -8.97 -7.07
CA LEU A 259 16.02 -10.16 -7.44
C LEU A 259 16.52 -10.86 -8.70
N ASN A 260 17.04 -10.11 -9.68
CA ASN A 260 17.56 -10.67 -10.92
C ASN A 260 18.94 -11.32 -10.76
N HIS A 261 19.71 -10.92 -9.75
CA HIS A 261 21.01 -11.54 -9.44
C HIS A 261 20.86 -12.82 -8.61
N GLU A 262 19.78 -12.93 -7.83
CA GLU A 262 19.52 -14.11 -7.00
C GLU A 262 18.91 -15.26 -7.83
N PRO A 263 19.47 -16.49 -7.75
CA PRO A 263 18.94 -17.66 -8.46
C PRO A 263 17.46 -17.91 -8.12
N ASP A 264 16.66 -18.27 -9.13
CA ASP A 264 15.23 -18.60 -8.99
C ASP A 264 14.37 -17.53 -8.28
N SER A 265 14.84 -16.28 -8.27
CA SER A 265 14.20 -15.17 -7.56
C SER A 265 13.61 -14.10 -8.48
N ALA A 266 13.98 -14.12 -9.76
CA ALA A 266 13.37 -13.27 -10.78
C ALA A 266 11.83 -13.47 -10.81
N PRO A 267 11.04 -12.39 -10.69
CA PRO A 267 9.59 -12.50 -10.66
C PRO A 267 9.04 -13.00 -12.01
N GLU A 268 7.97 -13.80 -11.97
CA GLU A 268 7.18 -14.14 -13.16
C GLU A 268 6.28 -12.96 -13.56
N ALA A 269 5.79 -12.21 -12.58
CA ALA A 269 4.98 -11.02 -12.78
C ALA A 269 5.26 -9.96 -11.72
N ILE A 270 5.01 -8.70 -12.08
CA ILE A 270 5.02 -7.55 -11.19
C ILE A 270 3.61 -6.96 -11.22
N THR A 271 2.97 -6.86 -10.06
CA THR A 271 1.64 -6.29 -9.91
C THR A 271 1.73 -4.91 -9.28
N VAL A 272 1.08 -3.91 -9.87
CA VAL A 272 1.05 -2.55 -9.31
C VAL A 272 -0.36 -2.15 -8.90
N ARG A 273 -0.50 -1.65 -7.67
CA ARG A 273 -1.74 -1.03 -7.21
C ARG A 273 -1.68 0.49 -7.41
N ILE A 274 -2.72 1.05 -8.00
CA ILE A 274 -2.80 2.49 -8.32
C ILE A 274 -3.97 3.24 -7.68
N ASP A 275 -4.84 2.51 -6.97
CA ASP A 275 -6.05 2.98 -6.32
C ASP A 275 -6.34 2.17 -5.04
N TRP A 276 -7.32 2.63 -4.26
CA TRP A 276 -7.78 1.95 -3.05
C TRP A 276 -9.28 2.13 -2.83
N GLU A 277 -9.97 1.03 -2.51
CA GLU A 277 -11.43 0.97 -2.51
C GLU A 277 -12.10 1.90 -1.50
N TRP A 278 -11.39 2.22 -0.40
CA TRP A 278 -11.88 3.06 0.69
C TRP A 278 -11.72 4.56 0.42
N LEU A 279 -10.87 4.93 -0.53
CA LEU A 279 -10.64 6.31 -0.97
C LEU A 279 -10.64 6.39 -2.51
N PRO A 280 -11.78 6.04 -3.15
CA PRO A 280 -11.85 5.81 -4.59
C PRO A 280 -11.69 7.08 -5.44
N GLN A 281 -11.83 8.25 -4.82
CA GLN A 281 -11.60 9.56 -5.43
C GLN A 281 -10.12 9.89 -5.66
N LEU A 282 -9.21 9.18 -5.00
CA LEU A 282 -7.77 9.37 -5.16
C LEU A 282 -7.22 8.39 -6.19
N SER A 283 -6.37 8.90 -7.07
CA SER A 283 -5.76 8.13 -8.16
C SER A 283 -4.28 8.47 -8.27
N LEU A 284 -3.48 7.51 -8.72
CA LEU A 284 -2.08 7.74 -9.07
C LEU A 284 -1.93 8.70 -10.25
N ARG A 285 -2.87 8.68 -11.20
CA ARG A 285 -2.75 9.36 -12.51
C ARG A 285 -2.58 10.87 -12.38
N ASP A 286 -3.25 11.45 -11.41
CA ASP A 286 -3.31 12.89 -11.19
C ASP A 286 -2.36 13.31 -10.06
N SER A 287 -1.34 12.50 -9.78
CA SER A 287 -0.38 12.74 -8.71
C SER A 287 1.05 12.82 -9.25
N ILE A 288 1.91 13.48 -8.48
CA ILE A 288 3.35 13.51 -8.74
C ILE A 288 3.99 12.11 -8.71
N ASN A 289 3.38 11.17 -7.97
CA ASN A 289 3.89 9.82 -7.80
C ASN A 289 3.71 8.96 -9.07
N GLU A 290 2.99 9.44 -10.09
CA GLU A 290 2.88 8.76 -11.40
C GLU A 290 4.25 8.53 -12.06
N VAL A 291 5.25 9.37 -11.73
CA VAL A 291 6.65 9.16 -12.15
C VAL A 291 7.18 7.78 -11.76
N ASN A 292 6.73 7.23 -10.63
CA ASN A 292 7.12 5.90 -10.18
C ASN A 292 6.58 4.81 -11.10
N LEU A 293 5.35 4.96 -11.58
CA LEU A 293 4.79 4.02 -12.55
C LEU A 293 5.50 4.13 -13.91
N TYR A 294 5.72 5.37 -14.35
CA TYR A 294 6.44 5.63 -15.59
C TYR A 294 7.81 4.96 -15.59
N GLY A 295 8.62 5.23 -14.55
CA GLY A 295 9.94 4.66 -14.45
C GLY A 295 9.91 3.14 -14.25
N LEU A 296 9.00 2.61 -13.43
CA LEU A 296 8.85 1.17 -13.24
C LEU A 296 8.52 0.44 -14.55
N SER A 297 7.59 0.96 -15.36
CA SER A 297 7.24 0.34 -16.65
C SER A 297 8.44 0.26 -17.60
N ARG A 298 9.40 1.18 -17.49
CA ARG A 298 10.64 1.18 -18.28
C ARG A 298 11.68 0.24 -17.66
N LEU A 299 11.90 0.31 -16.34
CA LEU A 299 12.88 -0.51 -15.61
C LEU A 299 12.64 -2.01 -15.79
N ILE A 300 11.39 -2.45 -15.97
CA ILE A 300 11.06 -3.85 -16.24
C ILE A 300 11.67 -4.35 -17.56
N HIS A 301 11.78 -3.49 -18.56
CA HIS A 301 12.30 -3.83 -19.89
C HIS A 301 13.76 -3.38 -20.08
N GLU A 302 14.18 -2.34 -19.37
CA GLU A 302 15.49 -1.69 -19.44
C GLU A 302 16.07 -1.55 -18.02
N PRO A 303 16.51 -2.65 -17.37
CA PRO A 303 16.92 -2.64 -15.96
C PRO A 303 18.13 -1.75 -15.66
N ASP A 304 18.95 -1.47 -16.67
CA ASP A 304 20.19 -0.69 -16.55
C ASP A 304 19.99 0.81 -16.81
N ILE A 305 18.79 1.26 -17.20
CA ILE A 305 18.53 2.69 -17.39
C ILE A 305 18.62 3.43 -16.06
N SER A 306 19.23 4.62 -16.06
CA SER A 306 19.35 5.41 -14.84
C SER A 306 17.97 5.90 -14.35
N PRO A 307 17.62 5.73 -13.06
CA PRO A 307 16.42 6.31 -12.45
C PRO A 307 16.35 7.83 -12.65
N ARG A 308 17.50 8.49 -12.60
CA ARG A 308 17.60 9.93 -12.88
C ARG A 308 17.21 10.25 -14.32
N GLN A 309 17.63 9.46 -15.30
CA GLN A 309 17.24 9.66 -16.69
C GLN A 309 15.73 9.50 -16.85
N LEU A 310 15.14 8.45 -16.25
CA LEU A 310 13.69 8.22 -16.28
C LEU A 310 12.88 9.38 -15.69
N LEU A 311 13.34 9.95 -14.58
CA LEU A 311 12.73 11.14 -13.97
C LEU A 311 12.78 12.34 -14.93
N LEU A 312 13.91 12.57 -15.60
CA LEU A 312 14.05 13.67 -16.56
C LEU A 312 13.17 13.45 -17.80
N ASP A 313 13.12 12.23 -18.33
CA ASP A 313 12.27 11.86 -19.46
C ASP A 313 10.80 12.12 -19.12
N TRP A 314 10.36 11.70 -17.92
CA TRP A 314 9.01 11.96 -17.44
C TRP A 314 8.70 13.46 -17.35
N LEU A 315 9.62 14.27 -16.82
CA LEU A 315 9.45 15.72 -16.75
C LEU A 315 9.35 16.35 -18.16
N HIS A 316 10.17 15.90 -19.11
CA HIS A 316 10.13 16.38 -20.49
C HIS A 316 8.84 16.00 -21.23
N LEU A 317 8.33 14.78 -21.02
CA LEU A 317 7.03 14.34 -21.55
C LEU A 317 5.86 15.18 -21.01
N ASN A 318 6.02 15.72 -19.81
CA ASN A 318 5.05 16.56 -19.12
C ASN A 318 5.31 18.08 -19.30
N GLY A 319 6.28 18.44 -20.15
CA GLY A 319 6.62 19.80 -20.52
C GLY A 319 5.89 20.30 -21.76
N ASN A 320 5.81 21.62 -21.93
CA ASN A 320 5.25 22.29 -23.11
C ASN A 320 6.29 22.55 -24.21
N GLY A 321 7.41 21.80 -24.21
CA GLY A 321 8.56 22.00 -25.11
C GLY A 321 9.52 23.13 -24.70
N GLN A 322 9.18 23.96 -23.70
CA GLN A 322 10.05 25.04 -23.20
C GLN A 322 10.88 24.62 -21.97
N LEU A 323 10.62 23.43 -21.42
CA LEU A 323 11.35 22.91 -20.27
C LEU A 323 12.83 22.66 -20.64
N THR A 324 13.72 23.49 -20.09
CA THR A 324 15.17 23.31 -20.29
C THR A 324 15.68 22.12 -19.47
N HIS A 325 16.73 21.46 -19.96
CA HIS A 325 17.37 20.36 -19.24
C HIS A 325 17.85 20.76 -17.84
N ARG A 326 18.40 21.97 -17.67
CA ARG A 326 18.83 22.50 -16.37
C ARG A 326 17.65 22.63 -15.40
N THR A 327 16.54 23.19 -15.87
CA THR A 327 15.33 23.34 -15.05
C THR A 327 14.73 21.97 -14.69
N ALA A 328 14.69 21.04 -15.65
CA ALA A 328 14.25 19.66 -15.42
C ALA A 328 15.12 18.96 -14.35
N GLN A 329 16.44 19.13 -14.40
CA GLN A 329 17.33 18.61 -13.36
C GLN A 329 17.02 19.18 -11.98
N GLN A 330 16.84 20.50 -11.87
CA GLN A 330 16.55 21.14 -10.59
C GLN A 330 15.19 20.72 -10.01
N ILE A 331 14.17 20.56 -10.86
CA ILE A 331 12.87 20.03 -10.44
C ILE A 331 13.00 18.55 -10.07
N GLY A 332 13.77 17.77 -10.83
CA GLY A 332 14.09 16.39 -10.52
C GLY A 332 14.74 16.23 -9.13
N ASP A 333 15.65 17.13 -8.75
CA ASP A 333 16.25 17.13 -7.41
C ASP A 333 15.22 17.37 -6.30
N VAL A 334 14.23 18.23 -6.55
CA VAL A 334 13.12 18.46 -5.61
C VAL A 334 12.27 17.21 -5.46
N ILE A 335 11.93 16.54 -6.56
CA ILE A 335 11.14 15.31 -6.55
C ILE A 335 11.91 14.18 -5.87
N ALA A 336 13.18 14.00 -6.19
CA ALA A 336 14.03 12.95 -5.62
C ALA A 336 14.23 13.11 -4.11
N ALA A 337 14.28 14.34 -3.59
CA ALA A 337 14.37 14.61 -2.15
C ALA A 337 13.17 14.05 -1.35
N SER A 338 12.03 13.82 -2.01
CA SER A 338 10.85 13.23 -1.36
C SER A 338 11.06 11.78 -0.90
N TYR A 339 12.05 11.07 -1.47
CA TYR A 339 12.39 9.72 -1.01
C TYR A 339 12.90 9.71 0.43
N GLU A 340 13.95 10.48 0.71
CA GLU A 340 14.51 10.58 2.06
C GLU A 340 13.45 11.10 3.03
N TRP A 341 12.72 12.13 2.61
CA TRP A 341 11.64 12.72 3.40
C TRP A 341 10.55 11.70 3.78
N SER A 342 10.10 10.85 2.85
CA SER A 342 9.07 9.84 3.12
C SER A 342 9.59 8.69 4.01
N CYS A 343 10.90 8.42 3.97
CA CYS A 343 11.54 7.42 4.82
C CYS A 343 11.66 7.86 6.29
N ILE A 344 11.82 9.16 6.56
CA ILE A 344 12.11 9.66 7.93
C ILE A 344 10.92 10.36 8.59
N THR A 345 10.11 11.11 7.85
CA THR A 345 9.08 11.99 8.46
C THR A 345 8.01 11.24 9.26
N PRO A 346 7.44 10.12 8.76
CA PRO A 346 6.43 9.37 9.50
C PRO A 346 7.00 8.25 10.38
N ASN A 347 8.32 8.24 10.60
CA ASN A 347 9.04 7.19 11.32
C ASN A 347 9.89 7.80 12.45
N LEU A 348 10.45 6.95 13.31
CA LEU A 348 11.34 7.35 14.39
C LEU A 348 12.53 6.40 14.47
N LEU A 349 13.71 6.87 14.04
CA LEU A 349 14.94 6.07 14.02
C LEU A 349 14.74 4.74 13.29
N GLY A 350 14.00 4.76 12.18
CA GLY A 350 13.67 3.56 11.42
C GLY A 350 12.56 2.67 11.99
N ARG A 351 11.84 3.12 13.03
CA ARG A 351 10.62 2.45 13.54
C ARG A 351 9.38 3.13 12.98
N VAL A 352 8.34 2.33 12.75
CA VAL A 352 7.05 2.85 12.27
C VAL A 352 6.41 3.73 13.33
N LEU A 353 5.99 4.94 12.94
CA LEU A 353 5.23 5.85 13.79
C LEU A 353 3.94 6.35 13.12
N GLN A 354 3.49 5.66 12.08
CA GLN A 354 2.27 5.94 11.34
C GLN A 354 1.39 4.71 11.23
N SER A 355 0.09 4.91 11.03
CA SER A 355 -0.84 3.85 10.60
C SER A 355 -1.58 4.29 9.34
N ARG A 356 -1.35 3.61 8.20
CA ARG A 356 -1.89 3.97 6.89
C ARG A 356 -1.66 5.45 6.53
N SER A 357 -0.43 5.92 6.67
CA SER A 357 0.01 7.30 6.44
C SER A 357 -0.51 8.35 7.43
N GLN A 358 -1.27 7.97 8.46
CA GLN A 358 -1.82 8.89 9.46
C GLN A 358 -1.02 8.89 10.76
N PRO A 359 -1.00 10.01 11.51
CA PRO A 359 -0.50 10.02 12.87
C PRO A 359 -1.22 8.99 13.76
N PRO A 360 -0.57 8.50 14.83
CA PRO A 360 -1.20 7.59 15.78
C PRO A 360 -2.45 8.22 16.41
N ALA A 361 -3.41 7.38 16.79
CA ALA A 361 -4.67 7.86 17.36
C ALA A 361 -4.49 8.40 18.80
N ASN A 362 -3.53 7.85 19.54
CA ASN A 362 -3.21 8.19 20.93
C ASN A 362 -1.81 7.64 21.26
N ILE A 363 -1.32 7.91 22.49
CA ILE A 363 0.01 7.45 22.92
C ILE A 363 0.12 5.92 22.94
N GLU A 364 -0.93 5.20 23.35
CA GLU A 364 -0.93 3.72 23.37
C GLU A 364 -0.77 3.15 21.96
N HIS A 365 -1.45 3.74 20.97
CA HIS A 365 -1.27 3.40 19.57
C HIS A 365 0.16 3.69 19.09
N ALA A 366 0.73 4.86 19.43
CA ALA A 366 2.11 5.19 19.08
C ALA A 366 3.11 4.17 19.65
N LEU A 367 2.95 3.80 20.92
CA LEU A 367 3.79 2.80 21.56
C LEU A 367 3.64 1.44 20.88
N ARG A 368 2.42 1.00 20.56
CA ARG A 368 2.22 -0.26 19.83
C ARG A 368 2.94 -0.26 18.48
N LEU A 369 2.86 0.84 17.72
CA LEU A 369 3.57 0.98 16.44
C LEU A 369 5.09 0.87 16.61
N LEU A 370 5.67 1.53 17.62
CA LEU A 370 7.09 1.46 17.94
C LEU A 370 7.55 0.05 18.33
N HIS A 371 6.67 -0.77 18.90
CA HIS A 371 6.98 -2.16 19.28
C HIS A 371 6.66 -3.18 18.19
N LEU A 372 6.05 -2.80 17.06
CA LEU A 372 5.91 -3.71 15.92
C LEU A 372 7.30 -4.14 15.45
N ASP A 373 7.49 -5.40 15.08
CA ASP A 373 8.76 -5.87 14.50
C ASP A 373 9.01 -5.36 13.07
N THR A 374 8.28 -4.32 12.63
CA THR A 374 8.45 -3.63 11.35
C THR A 374 9.53 -2.56 11.47
N ARG A 375 10.63 -2.74 10.74
CA ARG A 375 11.83 -1.90 10.84
C ARG A 375 12.36 -1.50 9.48
N SER A 376 12.90 -0.28 9.41
CA SER A 376 13.58 0.19 8.20
C SER A 376 14.87 -0.60 7.96
N ALA A 377 15.40 -0.51 6.74
CA ALA A 377 16.68 -1.12 6.37
C ALA A 377 17.89 -0.48 7.09
N ASN A 378 17.70 0.63 7.84
CA ASN A 378 18.72 1.19 8.71
C ASN A 378 18.82 0.40 10.03
N TRP A 379 19.41 -0.80 9.94
CA TRP A 379 19.41 -1.78 11.03
C TRP A 379 20.08 -1.29 12.31
N THR A 380 21.12 -0.47 12.18
CA THR A 380 21.88 0.08 13.31
C THR A 380 20.99 0.81 14.31
N GLN A 381 19.98 1.54 13.82
CA GLN A 381 19.09 2.31 14.67
C GLN A 381 17.76 1.61 14.94
N SER A 382 17.25 0.86 13.96
CA SER A 382 15.90 0.30 14.03
C SER A 382 15.79 -0.91 14.97
N PHE A 383 16.87 -1.67 15.18
CA PHE A 383 16.87 -2.88 16.02
C PHE A 383 17.36 -2.67 17.46
N GLN A 384 17.89 -1.48 17.80
CA GLN A 384 18.26 -1.19 19.18
C GLN A 384 17.03 -1.08 20.08
N PRO A 385 17.10 -1.38 21.38
CA PRO A 385 16.09 -0.94 22.33
C PRO A 385 15.93 0.59 22.27
N LEU A 386 14.68 1.08 22.23
CA LEU A 386 14.41 2.52 22.24
C LEU A 386 14.44 3.03 23.68
N MET A 387 15.38 3.92 23.97
CA MET A 387 15.63 4.53 25.27
C MET A 387 15.64 3.50 26.41
N PRO A 388 16.62 2.57 26.41
CA PRO A 388 16.70 1.52 27.41
C PRO A 388 16.86 2.09 28.82
N SER A 389 16.04 1.60 29.77
CA SER A 389 16.04 2.09 31.16
C SER A 389 17.35 1.77 31.90
N ASP A 390 18.06 0.72 31.48
CA ASP A 390 19.34 0.25 32.01
C ASP A 390 20.55 0.95 31.38
N ASP A 391 20.38 1.72 30.28
CA ASP A 391 21.42 2.55 29.68
C ASP A 391 20.92 3.97 29.35
N PRO A 392 20.86 4.87 30.36
CA PRO A 392 20.46 6.26 30.15
C PRO A 392 21.41 7.06 29.24
N ALA A 393 22.65 6.62 29.06
CA ALA A 393 23.60 7.30 28.17
C ALA A 393 23.23 7.05 26.71
N LEU A 394 22.94 5.79 26.35
CA LEU A 394 22.39 5.44 25.04
C LEU A 394 21.04 6.11 24.81
N GLY A 395 20.17 6.17 25.82
CA GLY A 395 18.91 6.91 25.74
C GLY A 395 19.09 8.38 25.36
N ARG A 396 20.01 9.10 26.01
CA ARG A 396 20.32 10.49 25.67
C ARG A 396 20.91 10.64 24.27
N GLN A 397 21.76 9.71 23.85
CA GLN A 397 22.29 9.69 22.48
C GLN A 397 21.17 9.50 21.45
N GLN A 398 20.23 8.59 21.72
CA GLN A 398 19.07 8.37 20.84
C GLN A 398 18.17 9.61 20.77
N CYS A 399 17.98 10.36 21.87
CA CYS A 399 17.27 11.65 21.81
C CYS A 399 17.94 12.65 20.86
N GLN A 400 19.27 12.74 20.88
CA GLN A 400 20.01 13.61 19.95
C GLN A 400 19.84 13.15 18.50
N LEU A 401 19.84 11.84 18.25
CA LEU A 401 19.59 11.30 16.91
C LEU A 401 18.16 11.58 16.43
N ILE A 402 17.17 11.45 17.31
CA ILE A 402 15.77 11.78 17.01
C ILE A 402 15.64 13.25 16.64
N GLU A 403 16.27 14.15 17.41
CA GLU A 403 16.28 15.58 17.12
C GLU A 403 16.89 15.88 15.74
N LEU A 404 18.03 15.25 15.41
CA LEU A 404 18.66 15.41 14.10
C LEU A 404 17.79 14.88 12.95
N GLU A 405 17.15 13.71 13.12
CA GLU A 405 16.22 13.14 12.13
C GLU A 405 15.02 14.07 11.91
N ASN A 406 14.50 14.66 12.99
CA ASN A 406 13.36 15.57 12.94
C ASN A 406 13.72 16.92 12.27
N GLN A 407 14.90 17.47 12.59
CA GLN A 407 15.47 18.63 11.89
C GLN A 407 15.70 18.35 10.41
N ARG A 408 16.19 17.15 10.07
CA ARG A 408 16.41 16.72 8.69
C ARG A 408 15.10 16.63 7.90
N SER A 409 14.05 16.06 8.48
CA SER A 409 12.71 16.01 7.89
C SER A 409 12.21 17.43 7.56
N ARG A 410 12.29 18.35 8.52
CA ARG A 410 11.90 19.75 8.33
C ARG A 410 12.73 20.45 7.24
N PHE A 411 14.04 20.26 7.25
CA PHE A 411 14.93 20.79 6.22
C PHE A 411 14.54 20.32 4.82
N LEU A 412 14.23 19.02 4.64
CA LEU A 412 13.83 18.47 3.35
C LEU A 412 12.49 19.07 2.88
N ALA A 413 11.51 19.21 3.77
CA ALA A 413 10.22 19.83 3.44
C ALA A 413 10.37 21.29 3.03
N ASP A 414 11.18 22.06 3.78
CA ASP A 414 11.44 23.48 3.48
C ASP A 414 12.28 23.66 2.22
N TYR A 415 13.25 22.77 1.98
CA TYR A 415 14.02 22.71 0.74
C TYR A 415 13.09 22.49 -0.45
N MET A 416 12.24 21.45 -0.40
CA MET A 416 11.31 21.12 -1.49
C MET A 416 10.38 22.29 -1.80
N SER A 417 9.81 22.92 -0.76
CA SER A 417 8.89 24.05 -0.91
C SER A 417 9.56 25.31 -1.44
N THR A 418 10.68 25.72 -0.85
CA THR A 418 11.40 26.93 -1.28
C THR A 418 11.89 26.81 -2.72
N ARG A 419 12.33 25.61 -3.12
CA ARG A 419 12.77 25.34 -4.49
C ARG A 419 11.60 25.26 -5.46
N SER A 420 10.50 24.58 -5.12
CA SER A 420 9.35 24.45 -6.01
C SER A 420 8.73 25.81 -6.35
N VAL A 421 8.55 26.70 -5.37
CA VAL A 421 8.03 28.05 -5.59
C VAL A 421 8.88 28.85 -6.60
N LYS A 422 10.20 28.69 -6.55
CA LYS A 422 11.13 29.39 -7.46
C LYS A 422 11.15 28.79 -8.87
N LEU A 423 11.00 27.47 -8.98
CA LEU A 423 11.22 26.75 -10.23
C LEU A 423 9.94 26.58 -11.06
N LEU A 424 8.80 26.31 -10.42
CA LEU A 424 7.61 25.83 -11.13
C LEU A 424 6.95 26.89 -12.02
N SER A 425 6.84 28.14 -11.56
CA SER A 425 6.12 29.22 -12.26
C SER A 425 6.70 29.60 -13.63
N SER A 426 7.97 29.30 -13.87
CA SER A 426 8.67 29.57 -15.14
C SER A 426 9.30 28.31 -15.74
N SER A 427 8.82 27.13 -15.34
CA SER A 427 9.46 25.86 -15.64
C SER A 427 9.31 25.40 -17.10
N GLY A 428 8.22 25.78 -17.78
CA GLY A 428 7.81 25.14 -19.03
C GLY A 428 7.15 23.77 -18.83
N LEU A 429 6.72 23.44 -17.61
CA LEU A 429 5.82 22.31 -17.35
C LEU A 429 4.37 22.69 -17.69
N THR A 430 3.54 21.68 -17.95
CA THR A 430 2.09 21.88 -18.06
C THR A 430 1.49 22.36 -16.73
N GLU A 431 0.41 23.14 -16.80
CA GLU A 431 -0.25 23.71 -15.62
C GLU A 431 -0.69 22.62 -14.63
N GLN A 432 -1.24 21.52 -15.13
CA GLN A 432 -1.65 20.39 -14.29
C GLN A 432 -0.48 19.83 -13.47
N ILE A 433 0.69 19.67 -14.10
CA ILE A 433 1.87 19.11 -13.43
C ILE A 433 2.45 20.11 -12.43
N ILE A 434 2.43 21.40 -12.74
CA ILE A 434 2.80 22.46 -11.80
C ILE A 434 1.89 22.39 -10.56
N GLN A 435 0.58 22.29 -10.75
CA GLN A 435 -0.39 22.18 -9.64
C GLN A 435 -0.19 20.90 -8.83
N ASN A 436 0.07 19.77 -9.49
CA ASN A 436 0.31 18.49 -8.81
C ASN A 436 1.58 18.52 -7.95
N ILE A 437 2.69 19.02 -8.50
CA ILE A 437 3.96 19.14 -7.77
C ILE A 437 3.80 20.13 -6.61
N GLY A 438 3.35 21.36 -6.90
CA GLY A 438 3.19 22.41 -5.89
C GLY A 438 2.25 22.00 -4.77
N GLY A 439 1.08 21.45 -5.11
CA GLY A 439 0.09 21.00 -4.14
C GLY A 439 0.57 19.86 -3.26
N SER A 440 1.31 18.88 -3.81
CA SER A 440 1.87 17.78 -3.02
C SER A 440 2.92 18.27 -2.02
N ILE A 441 3.77 19.23 -2.41
CA ILE A 441 4.82 19.79 -1.55
C ILE A 441 4.22 20.64 -0.42
N ILE A 442 3.19 21.44 -0.70
CA ILE A 442 2.46 22.18 0.35
C ILE A 442 1.90 21.20 1.40
N ARG A 443 1.27 20.11 0.95
CA ARG A 443 0.77 19.06 1.86
C ARG A 443 1.89 18.38 2.63
N ALA A 444 3.04 18.12 2.00
CA ALA A 444 4.23 17.58 2.65
C ALA A 444 4.73 18.49 3.80
N GLN A 445 4.71 19.81 3.62
CA GLN A 445 5.07 20.75 4.69
C GLN A 445 4.12 20.67 5.87
N LYS A 446 2.79 20.67 5.62
CA LYS A 446 1.79 20.53 6.70
C LYS A 446 1.95 19.21 7.45
N TYR A 447 2.16 18.12 6.71
CA TYR A 447 2.42 16.81 7.27
C TYR A 447 3.68 16.80 8.15
N THR A 448 4.76 17.41 7.66
CA THR A 448 6.04 17.49 8.38
C THR A 448 5.92 18.25 9.68
N ILE A 449 5.22 19.39 9.71
CA ILE A 449 5.03 20.19 10.93
C ILE A 449 4.33 19.36 12.01
N ILE A 450 3.26 18.65 11.66
CA ILE A 450 2.51 17.82 12.61
C ILE A 450 3.37 16.67 13.15
N TYR A 451 4.09 15.95 12.30
CA TYR A 451 4.99 14.88 12.76
C TYR A 451 6.16 15.43 13.58
N TYR A 452 6.67 16.61 13.23
CA TYR A 452 7.75 17.26 13.96
C TYR A 452 7.36 17.51 15.41
N ASP A 453 6.22 18.15 15.63
CA ASP A 453 5.74 18.46 16.98
C ASP A 453 5.37 17.19 17.75
N PHE A 454 4.75 16.22 17.06
CA PHE A 454 4.40 14.94 17.66
C PHE A 454 5.63 14.17 18.15
N ILE A 455 6.66 14.04 17.31
CA ILE A 455 7.90 13.32 17.65
C ILE A 455 8.61 14.01 18.82
N GLN A 456 8.65 15.35 18.85
CA GLN A 456 9.19 16.10 20.00
C GLN A 456 8.46 15.75 21.30
N ALA A 457 7.13 15.89 21.31
CA ALA A 457 6.31 15.62 22.49
C ALA A 457 6.42 14.13 22.92
N LEU A 458 6.40 13.20 21.98
CA LEU A 458 6.56 11.77 22.25
C LEU A 458 7.93 11.46 22.86
N THR A 459 9.00 12.05 22.33
CA THR A 459 10.37 11.84 22.82
C THR A 459 10.52 12.30 24.27
N LEU A 460 10.02 13.50 24.59
CA LEU A 460 10.02 14.02 25.96
C LEU A 460 9.15 13.17 26.90
N LYS A 461 8.01 12.68 26.41
CA LYS A 461 7.15 11.77 27.19
C LYS A 461 7.83 10.43 27.48
N LEU A 462 8.52 9.87 26.50
CA LEU A 462 9.30 8.64 26.67
C LEU A 462 10.44 8.83 27.67
N LEU A 463 11.13 9.97 27.64
CA LEU A 463 12.17 10.31 28.64
C LEU A 463 11.62 10.28 30.07
N LEU A 464 10.50 10.98 30.32
CA LEU A 464 9.86 11.01 31.64
C LEU A 464 9.44 9.62 32.11
N ARG A 465 8.87 8.80 31.21
CA ARG A 465 8.48 7.41 31.51
C ARG A 465 9.67 6.50 31.83
N LYS A 466 10.80 6.67 31.14
CA LYS A 466 11.95 5.77 31.25
C LYS A 466 12.92 6.14 32.36
N TYR A 467 13.08 7.44 32.63
CA TYR A 467 14.10 7.97 33.54
C TYR A 467 13.52 8.75 34.73
N GLY A 468 12.20 8.80 34.86
CA GLY A 468 11.51 9.45 35.96
C GLY A 468 11.22 10.93 35.74
N GLN A 469 10.49 11.51 36.68
CA GLN A 469 10.05 12.91 36.62
C GLN A 469 11.23 13.87 36.79
N GLN A 470 11.44 14.73 35.80
CA GLN A 470 12.44 15.79 35.79
C GLN A 470 11.75 17.10 35.46
N HIS A 471 11.90 18.11 36.33
CA HIS A 471 11.18 19.38 36.19
C HIS A 471 11.42 20.06 34.83
N ASP A 472 12.67 20.12 34.39
CA ASP A 472 13.05 20.73 33.11
C ASP A 472 12.44 19.98 31.91
N THR A 473 12.44 18.65 31.94
CA THR A 473 11.83 17.83 30.87
C THR A 473 10.31 17.96 30.85
N GLN A 474 9.67 18.10 32.01
CA GLN A 474 8.23 18.37 32.10
C GLN A 474 7.89 19.74 31.50
N LEU A 475 8.66 20.79 31.82
CA LEU A 475 8.49 22.12 31.22
C LEU A 475 8.65 22.07 29.70
N GLN A 476 9.67 21.38 29.20
CA GLN A 476 9.87 21.18 27.76
C GLN A 476 8.72 20.42 27.10
N LEU A 477 8.15 19.41 27.78
CA LEU A 477 6.98 18.68 27.29
C LEU A 477 5.76 19.60 27.19
N ASP A 478 5.51 20.41 28.21
CA ASP A 478 4.40 21.36 28.22
C ASP A 478 4.53 22.40 27.09
N GLU A 479 5.73 22.91 26.85
CA GLU A 479 6.04 23.80 25.72
C GLU A 479 5.84 23.10 24.36
N ALA A 480 6.32 21.87 24.22
CA ALA A 480 6.17 21.08 22.99
C ALA A 480 4.69 20.78 22.69
N LEU A 481 3.89 20.44 23.71
CA LEU A 481 2.46 20.21 23.57
C LEU A 481 1.69 21.49 23.22
N ALA A 482 2.07 22.63 23.81
CA ALA A 482 1.49 23.93 23.47
C ALA A 482 1.80 24.31 22.01
N LEU A 483 3.03 24.08 21.55
CA LEU A 483 3.41 24.29 20.15
C LEU A 483 2.64 23.36 19.21
N PHE A 484 2.51 22.08 19.57
CA PHE A 484 1.76 21.10 18.80
C PHE A 484 0.28 21.51 18.65
N ALA A 485 -0.36 21.92 19.75
CA ALA A 485 -1.73 22.43 19.72
C ALA A 485 -1.88 23.67 18.85
N LYS A 486 -0.91 24.59 18.89
CA LYS A 486 -0.88 25.77 18.03
C LYS A 486 -0.80 25.41 16.55
N HIS A 487 0.11 24.52 16.15
CA HIS A 487 0.23 24.12 14.75
C HIS A 487 -0.97 23.30 14.27
N ASN A 488 -1.60 22.50 15.14
CA ASN A 488 -2.86 21.83 14.82
C ASN A 488 -4.00 22.84 14.59
N HIS A 489 -4.06 23.92 15.39
CA HIS A 489 -5.01 25.01 15.16
C HIS A 489 -4.76 25.70 13.81
N GLN A 490 -3.51 26.02 13.49
CA GLN A 490 -3.14 26.60 12.20
C GLN A 490 -3.45 25.68 11.02
N LEU A 491 -3.35 24.36 11.20
CA LEU A 491 -3.78 23.39 10.19
C LEU A 491 -5.29 23.47 9.96
N ARG A 492 -6.09 23.57 11.03
CA ARG A 492 -7.54 23.77 10.93
C ARG A 492 -7.90 25.08 10.24
N GLU A 493 -7.22 26.18 10.58
CA GLU A 493 -7.41 27.48 9.89
C GLU A 493 -7.05 27.38 8.42
N TRP A 494 -5.93 26.73 8.09
CA TRP A 494 -5.51 26.50 6.72
C TRP A 494 -6.54 25.68 5.93
N TYR A 495 -7.16 24.66 6.55
CA TYR A 495 -8.24 23.94 5.91
C TYR A 495 -9.47 24.82 5.61
N ALA A 496 -9.76 25.80 6.46
CA ALA A 496 -10.90 26.71 6.27
C ALA A 496 -10.66 27.77 5.18
N THR A 497 -9.41 28.15 4.93
CA THR A 497 -9.06 29.20 3.96
C THR A 497 -8.54 28.65 2.63
N GLU A 498 -7.56 27.75 2.69
CA GLU A 498 -6.81 27.23 1.54
C GLU A 498 -7.15 25.76 1.25
N GLY A 499 -7.72 25.04 2.21
CA GLY A 499 -7.99 23.61 2.11
C GLY A 499 -8.89 23.22 0.95
N GLY A 500 -9.79 24.11 0.52
CA GLY A 500 -10.68 23.90 -0.63
C GLY A 500 -9.93 23.75 -1.97
N HIS A 501 -8.69 24.23 -2.07
CA HIS A 501 -7.83 24.03 -3.25
C HIS A 501 -7.11 22.68 -3.26
N HIS A 502 -7.31 21.85 -2.24
CA HIS A 502 -6.67 20.55 -2.09
C HIS A 502 -7.70 19.42 -2.00
N PRO A 503 -7.32 18.17 -2.32
CA PRO A 503 -8.23 17.04 -2.19
C PRO A 503 -8.74 16.92 -0.74
N TYR A 504 -10.06 16.82 -0.58
CA TYR A 504 -10.72 16.67 0.73
C TYR A 504 -10.12 15.52 1.56
N SER A 505 -9.71 14.43 0.90
CA SER A 505 -9.06 13.29 1.54
C SER A 505 -7.79 13.65 2.33
N PHE A 506 -7.16 14.80 2.07
CA PHE A 506 -6.04 15.26 2.89
C PHE A 506 -6.48 15.57 4.33
N GLN A 507 -7.72 16.03 4.55
CA GLN A 507 -8.29 16.17 5.90
C GLN A 507 -8.51 14.81 6.57
N THR A 508 -8.69 13.73 5.80
CA THR A 508 -8.74 12.36 6.33
C THR A 508 -7.35 11.86 6.70
N LEU A 509 -6.33 12.22 5.92
CA LEU A 509 -4.93 11.85 6.17
C LEU A 509 -4.36 12.59 7.40
N LEU A 510 -4.66 13.88 7.53
CA LEU A 510 -4.16 14.76 8.58
C LEU A 510 -5.32 15.49 9.28
N ASN A 511 -6.08 14.73 10.07
CA ASN A 511 -7.32 15.21 10.69
C ASN A 511 -7.06 16.00 11.99
N PRO A 512 -7.46 17.28 12.09
CA PRO A 512 -7.19 18.10 13.27
C PRO A 512 -7.85 17.61 14.56
N GLU A 513 -9.04 17.00 14.49
CA GLU A 513 -9.74 16.48 15.67
C GLU A 513 -8.98 15.30 16.29
N ARG A 514 -8.56 14.34 15.47
CA ARG A 514 -7.74 13.19 15.90
C ARG A 514 -6.37 13.62 16.42
N ILE A 515 -5.78 14.66 15.83
CA ILE A 515 -4.51 15.22 16.34
C ILE A 515 -4.72 15.83 17.73
N SER A 516 -5.85 16.53 17.97
CA SER A 516 -6.19 17.03 19.31
C SER A 516 -6.37 15.90 20.33
N GLU A 517 -6.96 14.78 19.94
CA GLU A 517 -7.06 13.58 20.79
C GLU A 517 -5.67 13.02 21.13
N LEU A 518 -4.77 12.94 20.14
CA LEU A 518 -3.38 12.52 20.35
C LEU A 518 -2.64 13.46 21.31
N ILE A 519 -2.76 14.79 21.14
CA ILE A 519 -2.16 15.80 22.04
C ILE A 519 -2.68 15.60 23.47
N THR A 520 -3.99 15.46 23.62
CA THR A 520 -4.63 15.23 24.93
C THR A 520 -4.13 13.95 25.59
N SER A 521 -3.98 12.89 24.79
CA SER A 521 -3.45 11.61 25.26
C SER A 521 -1.98 11.70 25.70
N LEU A 522 -1.15 12.52 25.04
CA LEU A 522 0.24 12.75 25.45
C LEU A 522 0.34 13.57 26.74
N HIS A 523 -0.60 14.48 26.97
CA HIS A 523 -0.67 15.29 28.18
C HIS A 523 -1.10 14.47 29.41
N ASN A 524 -2.16 13.68 29.29
CA ASN A 524 -2.81 13.00 30.42
C ASN A 524 -2.16 11.71 30.89
N ASP A 525 -1.33 11.11 30.06
CA ASP A 525 -0.61 9.87 30.37
C ASP A 525 0.45 10.04 31.47
#